data_AF-A0AA37TTM4-F1
#
_entry.id   AF-A0AA37TTM4-F1
#
_cell.length_a   1.000
_cell.length_b   1.000
_cell.length_c   1.000
_cell.angle_alpha   90.00
_cell.angle_beta   90.00
_cell.angle_gamma   90.00
#
_symmetry.space_group_name_H-M   'P 1'
#
loop_
_entity.id
_entity.type
_entity.pdbx_description
1 polymer ?
#
loop_
_entity_poly.entity_id
_entity_poly.type
_entity_poly.pdbx_seq_one_letter_code
_entity_poly.pdbx_strand_id
1 'polypeptide(L)'
;MENEYPEFQRLVNDSPFLSEKWAAMVERVQDDAMKHYGVQISESDVFQLSEARLGTFGGAFDQAAYEKEFMELKAFREVQNLRRVQAGDVVAQAEAVLKVEEIHPHKRAERMAMARKLGVASVGGGTKEHPLADMGKKQQLEILLTLPLAARIAEARKVGIME
;
A
#
# COMPACT_ATOMS: atom_id res chain seq x y z
N MET A 1 -17.66 -8.78 2.12
CA MET A 1 -16.78 -8.23 3.17
C MET A 1 -17.42 -8.60 4.47
N GLU A 2 -16.73 -9.44 5.25
CA GLU A 2 -17.20 -9.84 6.58
C GLU A 2 -17.14 -8.59 7.48
N ASN A 3 -18.20 -8.33 8.23
CA ASN A 3 -18.29 -7.13 9.05
C ASN A 3 -17.37 -7.28 10.26
N GLU A 4 -16.18 -6.67 10.23
CA GLU A 4 -15.18 -6.81 11.29
C GLU A 4 -15.65 -6.23 12.65
N TYR A 5 -16.68 -5.35 12.65
CA TYR A 5 -17.23 -4.77 13.87
C TYR A 5 -18.78 -4.76 13.86
N PRO A 6 -19.42 -5.95 13.96
CA PRO A 6 -20.86 -6.09 13.80
C PRO A 6 -21.66 -5.38 14.90
N GLU A 7 -21.12 -5.34 16.12
CA GLU A 7 -21.76 -4.66 17.25
C GLU A 7 -21.78 -3.15 17.08
N PHE A 8 -20.69 -2.55 16.59
CA PHE A 8 -20.64 -1.12 16.31
C PHE A 8 -21.65 -0.76 15.22
N GLN A 9 -21.64 -1.51 14.11
CA GLN A 9 -22.56 -1.23 13.00
C GLN A 9 -24.02 -1.40 13.42
N ARG A 10 -24.33 -2.40 14.25
CA ARG A 10 -25.67 -2.54 14.83
C ARG A 10 -26.07 -1.33 15.66
N LEU A 11 -25.21 -0.88 16.58
CA LEU A 11 -25.49 0.29 17.43
C LEU A 11 -25.70 1.58 16.63
N VAL A 12 -24.91 1.79 15.58
CA VAL A 12 -25.05 2.94 14.68
C VAL A 12 -26.35 2.86 13.89
N ASN A 13 -26.71 1.68 13.38
CA ASN A 13 -27.93 1.49 12.59
C ASN A 13 -29.21 1.57 13.43
N ASP A 14 -29.17 1.14 14.69
CA ASP A 14 -30.31 1.14 15.59
C ASP A 14 -30.63 2.53 16.17
N SER A 15 -29.73 3.51 15.99
CA SER A 15 -29.87 4.86 16.53
C SER A 15 -29.66 5.93 15.46
N PRO A 16 -30.72 6.68 15.07
CA PRO A 16 -30.59 7.79 14.12
C PRO A 16 -29.54 8.82 14.53
N PHE A 17 -29.42 9.08 15.84
CA PHE A 17 -28.45 10.00 16.40
C PHE A 17 -27.00 9.52 16.22
N LEU A 18 -26.73 8.22 16.44
CA LEU A 18 -25.40 7.66 16.21
C LEU A 18 -25.08 7.54 14.73
N SER A 19 -26.08 7.25 13.89
CA SER A 19 -25.94 7.26 12.43
C SER A 19 -25.51 8.64 11.90
N GLU A 20 -26.17 9.70 12.34
CA GLU A 20 -25.81 11.08 11.96
C GLU A 20 -24.40 11.45 12.44
N LYS A 21 -24.05 11.11 13.68
CA LYS A 21 -22.70 11.32 14.21
C LYS A 21 -21.63 10.53 13.47
N TRP A 22 -21.92 9.29 13.11
CA TRP A 22 -21.00 8.47 12.33
C TRP A 22 -20.78 9.06 10.94
N ALA A 23 -21.85 9.47 10.25
CA ALA A 23 -21.74 10.12 8.95
C ALA A 23 -20.87 11.39 9.00
N ALA A 24 -21.08 12.24 10.02
CA ALA A 24 -20.25 13.43 10.24
C ALA A 24 -18.78 13.08 10.56
N MET A 25 -18.53 11.99 11.30
CA MET A 25 -17.18 11.50 11.57
C MET A 25 -16.51 10.99 10.29
N VAL A 26 -17.22 10.23 9.46
CA VAL A 26 -16.73 9.73 8.18
C VAL A 26 -16.35 10.88 7.27
N GLU A 27 -17.23 11.88 7.12
CA GLU A 27 -16.96 13.07 6.32
C GLU A 27 -15.72 13.81 6.82
N ARG A 28 -15.63 14.04 8.14
CA ARG A 28 -14.48 14.70 8.76
C ARG A 28 -13.17 13.96 8.47
N VAL A 29 -13.13 12.65 8.70
CA VAL A 29 -11.92 11.85 8.51
C VAL A 29 -11.52 11.78 7.03
N GLN A 30 -12.48 11.66 6.11
CA GLN A 30 -12.22 11.71 4.66
C GLN A 30 -11.67 13.08 4.22
N ASP A 31 -12.23 14.15 4.75
CA ASP A 31 -11.77 15.51 4.51
C ASP A 31 -10.34 15.72 5.02
N ASP A 32 -10.06 15.27 6.25
CA ASP A 32 -8.72 15.37 6.85
C ASP A 32 -7.71 14.53 6.06
N ALA A 33 -8.08 13.32 5.65
CA ALA A 33 -7.28 12.45 4.80
C ALA A 33 -6.88 13.13 3.48
N MET A 34 -7.84 13.79 2.83
CA MET A 34 -7.60 14.48 1.57
C MET A 34 -6.78 15.77 1.79
N LYS A 35 -7.12 16.59 2.78
CA LYS A 35 -6.47 17.89 3.03
C LYS A 35 -5.03 17.76 3.50
N HIS A 36 -4.77 16.88 4.46
CA HIS A 36 -3.45 16.76 5.09
C HIS A 36 -2.53 15.79 4.37
N TYR A 37 -3.09 14.73 3.79
CA TYR A 37 -2.32 13.64 3.22
C TYR A 37 -2.50 13.47 1.72
N GLY A 38 -3.53 14.07 1.12
CA GLY A 38 -3.85 13.90 -0.30
C GLY A 38 -4.26 12.46 -0.63
N VAL A 39 -4.88 11.77 0.32
CA VAL A 39 -5.34 10.38 0.17
C VAL A 39 -6.85 10.35 0.25
N GLN A 40 -7.48 9.75 -0.77
CA GLN A 40 -8.89 9.42 -0.73
C GLN A 40 -9.06 8.07 -0.05
N ILE A 41 -9.86 8.02 1.01
CA ILE A 41 -10.17 6.80 1.75
C ILE A 41 -11.68 6.52 1.68
N SER A 42 -12.05 5.26 1.78
CA SER A 42 -13.45 4.83 1.79
C SER A 42 -14.05 4.85 3.21
N GLU A 43 -15.37 4.81 3.33
CA GLU A 43 -16.03 4.61 4.63
C GLU A 43 -15.54 3.32 5.31
N SER A 44 -15.28 2.26 4.53
CA SER A 44 -14.73 1.02 5.07
C SER A 44 -13.33 1.20 5.69
N ASP A 45 -12.51 2.12 5.18
CA ASP A 45 -11.22 2.44 5.77
C ASP A 45 -11.40 3.25 7.08
N VAL A 46 -12.33 4.20 7.10
CA VAL A 46 -12.68 4.95 8.33
C VAL A 46 -13.21 4.00 9.40
N PHE A 47 -13.99 2.99 9.00
CA PHE A 47 -14.51 1.97 9.88
C PHE A 47 -13.42 1.14 10.57
N GLN A 48 -12.19 1.09 10.05
CA GLN A 48 -11.04 0.45 10.69
C GLN A 48 -10.43 1.28 11.82
N LEU A 49 -10.64 2.59 11.83
CA LEU A 49 -10.07 3.49 12.81
C LEU A 49 -10.85 3.41 14.13
N SER A 50 -10.18 2.95 15.19
CA SER A 50 -10.80 2.79 16.49
C SER A 50 -11.19 4.13 17.10
N GLU A 51 -10.36 5.16 16.90
CA GLU A 51 -10.64 6.52 17.36
C GLU A 51 -11.86 7.14 16.68
N ALA A 52 -12.09 6.84 15.40
CA ALA A 52 -13.30 7.29 14.70
C ALA A 52 -14.56 6.62 15.31
N ARG A 53 -14.48 5.33 15.62
CA ARG A 53 -15.57 4.60 16.28
C ARG A 53 -15.83 5.12 17.70
N LEU A 54 -14.78 5.36 18.49
CA LEU A 54 -14.89 5.88 19.85
C LEU A 54 -15.43 7.32 19.89
N GLY A 55 -14.93 8.18 18.99
CA GLY A 55 -15.40 9.56 18.86
C GLY A 55 -16.89 9.65 18.51
N THR A 56 -17.43 8.66 17.79
CA THR A 56 -18.87 8.58 17.49
C THR A 56 -19.74 8.46 18.74
N PHE A 57 -19.27 7.74 19.76
CA PHE A 57 -19.94 7.64 21.06
C PHE A 57 -19.70 8.85 21.97
N GLY A 58 -18.97 9.86 21.52
CA GLY A 58 -18.58 11.01 22.34
C GLY A 58 -17.44 10.71 23.32
N GLY A 59 -16.67 9.64 23.07
CA GLY A 59 -15.41 9.40 23.77
C GLY A 59 -14.41 10.54 23.52
N ALA A 60 -13.42 10.68 24.40
CA ALA A 60 -12.30 11.58 24.16
C ALA A 60 -11.57 11.13 22.88
N PHE A 61 -11.45 12.02 21.91
CA PHE A 61 -10.78 11.74 20.64
C PHE A 61 -9.28 11.91 20.84
N ASP A 62 -8.52 10.81 20.83
CA ASP A 62 -7.07 10.86 20.92
C ASP A 62 -6.48 11.08 19.52
N GLN A 63 -6.06 12.32 19.27
CA GLN A 63 -5.47 12.72 17.99
C GLN A 63 -4.21 11.90 17.65
N ALA A 64 -3.37 11.57 18.64
CA ALA A 64 -2.13 10.86 18.40
C ALA A 64 -2.38 9.38 18.06
N ALA A 65 -3.35 8.76 18.74
CA ALA A 65 -3.80 7.41 18.42
C ALA A 65 -4.43 7.37 17.02
N TYR A 66 -5.29 8.34 16.69
CA TYR A 66 -5.92 8.47 15.37
C TYR A 66 -4.88 8.57 14.26
N GLU A 67 -3.89 9.46 14.40
CA GLU A 67 -2.84 9.64 13.40
C GLU A 67 -2.01 8.36 13.20
N LYS A 68 -1.70 7.66 14.28
CA LYS A 68 -0.98 6.39 14.19
C LYS A 68 -1.79 5.35 13.41
N GLU A 69 -3.07 5.16 13.74
CA GLU A 69 -3.95 4.22 13.04
C GLU A 69 -4.12 4.61 11.57
N PHE A 70 -4.29 5.90 11.29
CA PHE A 70 -4.43 6.42 9.94
C PHE A 70 -3.22 6.07 9.06
N MET A 71 -2.01 6.21 9.60
CA MET A 71 -0.76 5.87 8.90
C MET A 71 -0.64 4.36 8.62
N GLU A 72 -1.35 3.53 9.38
CA GLU A 72 -1.37 2.08 9.21
C GLU A 72 -2.40 1.61 8.17
N LEU A 73 -3.34 2.48 7.76
CA LEU A 73 -4.33 2.16 6.74
C LEU A 73 -3.68 1.74 5.42
N LYS A 74 -4.24 0.69 4.81
CA LYS A 74 -3.77 0.15 3.53
C LYS A 74 -3.78 1.21 2.43
N ALA A 75 -4.86 1.97 2.31
CA ALA A 75 -4.98 3.04 1.31
C ALA A 75 -3.86 4.07 1.44
N PHE A 76 -3.55 4.47 2.67
CA PHE A 76 -2.48 5.42 2.95
C PHE A 76 -1.09 4.85 2.62
N ARG A 77 -0.81 3.61 3.05
CA ARG A 77 0.46 2.92 2.72
C ARG A 77 0.66 2.75 1.22
N GLU A 78 -0.40 2.44 0.48
CA GLU A 78 -0.33 2.34 -0.99
C GLU A 78 0.06 3.68 -1.61
N VAL A 79 -0.55 4.80 -1.20
CA VAL A 79 -0.18 6.13 -1.70
C VAL A 79 1.24 6.53 -1.31
N GLN A 80 1.65 6.28 -0.07
CA GLN A 80 3.03 6.52 0.34
C GLN A 80 4.03 5.72 -0.49
N ASN A 81 3.74 4.45 -0.75
CA ASN A 81 4.61 3.62 -1.57
C ASN A 81 4.70 4.13 -3.01
N LEU A 82 3.58 4.57 -3.60
CA LEU A 82 3.57 5.20 -4.92
C LEU A 82 4.42 6.47 -4.94
N ARG A 83 4.34 7.31 -3.91
CA ARG A 83 5.18 8.51 -3.79
C ARG A 83 6.67 8.16 -3.71
N ARG A 84 7.03 7.10 -2.96
CA ARG A 84 8.42 6.62 -2.89
C ARG A 84 8.91 6.12 -4.25
N VAL A 85 8.11 5.35 -4.98
CA VAL A 85 8.42 4.91 -6.35
C VAL A 85 8.66 6.11 -7.27
N GLN A 86 7.77 7.12 -7.22
CA GLN A 86 7.88 8.36 -8.01
C GLN A 86 9.09 9.21 -7.62
N ALA A 87 9.47 9.22 -6.34
CA ALA A 87 10.64 9.91 -5.81
C ALA A 87 11.98 9.22 -6.15
N GLY A 88 11.95 8.07 -6.82
CA GLY A 88 13.18 7.35 -7.20
C GLY A 88 13.74 6.44 -6.12
N ASP A 89 12.96 6.09 -5.09
CA ASP A 89 13.41 5.16 -4.05
C ASP A 89 13.63 3.76 -4.64
N VAL A 90 14.89 3.32 -4.63
CA VAL A 90 15.33 2.06 -5.25
C VAL A 90 14.64 0.85 -4.63
N VAL A 91 14.37 0.86 -3.32
CA VAL A 91 13.71 -0.25 -2.62
C VAL A 91 12.24 -0.30 -3.01
N ALA A 92 11.56 0.85 -2.98
CA ALA A 92 10.14 0.92 -3.37
C ALA A 92 9.94 0.55 -4.85
N GLN A 93 10.87 0.94 -5.73
CA GLN A 93 10.86 0.54 -7.14
C GLN A 93 11.04 -0.96 -7.32
N ALA A 94 11.98 -1.58 -6.61
CA ALA A 94 12.19 -3.02 -6.66
C ALA A 94 10.96 -3.80 -6.18
N GLU A 95 10.36 -3.40 -5.05
CA GLU A 95 9.13 -3.99 -4.54
C GLU A 95 7.96 -3.87 -5.53
N ALA A 96 7.83 -2.72 -6.18
CA ALA A 96 6.81 -2.49 -7.19
C ALA A 96 7.00 -3.35 -8.45
N VAL A 97 8.25 -3.54 -8.90
CA VAL A 97 8.57 -4.46 -10.01
C VAL A 97 8.24 -5.90 -9.64
N LEU A 98 8.61 -6.36 -8.44
CA LEU A 98 8.31 -7.71 -7.96
C LEU A 98 6.80 -8.00 -7.97
N LYS A 99 5.97 -7.05 -7.51
CA LYS A 99 4.50 -7.17 -7.57
C LYS A 99 3.95 -7.33 -8.99
N VAL A 100 4.61 -6.74 -9.99
CA VAL A 100 4.23 -6.91 -11.41
C VAL A 100 4.68 -8.26 -11.96
N GLU A 101 5.76 -8.82 -11.43
CA GLU A 101 6.30 -10.13 -11.81
C GLU A 101 5.57 -11.31 -11.16
N GLU A 102 4.96 -11.13 -10.00
CA GLU A 102 4.07 -12.12 -9.38
C GLU A 102 2.86 -12.47 -10.26
N ILE A 103 2.44 -11.56 -11.13
CA ILE A 103 1.37 -11.80 -12.10
C ILE A 103 1.91 -12.69 -13.23
N HIS A 104 1.21 -13.79 -13.49
CA HIS A 104 1.58 -14.78 -14.50
C HIS A 104 2.01 -14.13 -15.83
N PRO A 105 3.14 -14.54 -16.45
CA PRO A 105 3.69 -13.88 -17.64
C PRO A 105 2.72 -13.74 -18.82
N HIS A 106 1.83 -14.71 -19.03
CA HIS A 106 0.82 -14.69 -20.09
C HIS A 106 -0.30 -13.66 -19.88
N LYS A 107 -0.49 -13.14 -18.66
CA LYS A 107 -1.50 -12.11 -18.34
C LYS A 107 -0.96 -10.71 -18.63
N ARG A 108 -0.52 -10.48 -19.88
CA ARG A 108 0.16 -9.25 -20.30
C ARG A 108 -0.65 -7.99 -19.98
N ALA A 109 -1.96 -8.02 -20.23
CA ALA A 109 -2.83 -6.87 -19.93
C ALA A 109 -2.86 -6.52 -18.43
N GLU A 110 -2.97 -7.53 -17.55
CA GLU A 110 -2.97 -7.35 -16.09
C GLU A 110 -1.62 -6.82 -15.60
N ARG A 111 -0.50 -7.36 -16.12
CA ARG A 111 0.86 -6.85 -15.81
C ARG A 111 1.03 -5.39 -16.20
N MET A 112 0.57 -5.01 -17.39
CA MET A 112 0.64 -3.63 -17.88
C MET A 112 -0.25 -2.69 -17.07
N ALA A 113 -1.41 -3.16 -16.61
CA ALA A 113 -2.29 -2.39 -15.73
C ALA A 113 -1.66 -2.20 -14.35
N MET A 114 -1.10 -3.26 -13.76
CA MET A 114 -0.44 -3.21 -12.45
C MET A 114 0.80 -2.32 -12.46
N ALA A 115 1.63 -2.42 -13.50
CA ALA A 115 2.81 -1.58 -13.66
C ALA A 115 2.44 -0.10 -13.79
N ARG A 116 1.40 0.22 -14.58
CA ARG A 116 0.85 1.58 -14.66
C ARG A 116 0.31 2.06 -13.31
N LYS A 117 -0.42 1.20 -12.59
CA LYS A 117 -0.93 1.51 -11.24
C LYS A 117 0.21 1.84 -10.28
N LEU A 118 1.31 1.09 -10.35
CA LEU A 118 2.47 1.24 -9.48
C LEU A 118 3.48 2.30 -9.94
N GLY A 119 3.27 2.94 -11.09
CA GLY A 119 4.21 3.94 -11.63
C GLY A 119 5.54 3.35 -12.10
N VAL A 120 5.61 2.04 -12.37
CA VAL A 120 6.80 1.38 -12.90
C VAL A 120 6.63 1.08 -14.38
N ALA A 121 7.72 1.17 -15.14
CA ALA A 121 7.69 0.76 -16.54
C ALA A 121 7.35 -0.74 -16.60
N SER A 122 6.20 -1.08 -17.19
CA SER A 122 5.81 -2.47 -17.38
C SER A 122 6.90 -3.17 -18.18
N VAL A 123 7.47 -4.23 -17.63
CA VAL A 123 8.45 -5.08 -18.34
C VAL A 123 7.69 -5.89 -19.39
N GLY A 124 7.36 -5.22 -20.50
CA GLY A 124 6.74 -5.84 -21.66
C GLY A 124 7.78 -6.65 -22.39
N GLY A 125 7.86 -7.95 -22.10
CA GLY A 125 8.30 -9.02 -23.01
C GLY A 125 9.45 -8.71 -23.97
N GLY A 126 10.44 -7.96 -23.52
CA GLY A 126 11.60 -7.58 -24.30
C GLY A 126 12.71 -7.36 -23.29
N THR A 127 13.79 -8.13 -23.48
CA THR A 127 15.14 -7.90 -22.99
C THR A 127 15.35 -6.45 -22.56
N LYS A 128 15.04 -6.13 -21.31
CA LYS A 128 15.63 -5.01 -20.61
C LYS A 128 16.64 -5.65 -19.70
N GLU A 129 17.90 -5.38 -20.00
CA GLU A 129 19.03 -5.76 -19.17
C GLU A 129 18.66 -5.48 -17.72
N HIS A 130 18.83 -6.51 -16.88
CA HIS A 130 18.57 -6.41 -15.46
C HIS A 130 19.29 -5.16 -14.93
N PRO A 131 18.73 -4.36 -14.00
CA PRO A 131 19.43 -3.19 -13.47
C PRO A 131 20.82 -3.48 -12.90
N LEU A 132 21.06 -4.76 -12.57
CA LEU A 132 22.33 -5.28 -12.10
C LEU A 132 23.22 -5.80 -13.24
N ALA A 133 22.69 -6.16 -14.42
CA ALA A 133 23.43 -6.76 -15.54
C ALA A 133 24.57 -5.86 -16.03
N ASP A 134 24.39 -4.53 -15.97
CA ASP A 134 25.41 -3.54 -16.36
C ASP A 134 26.42 -3.23 -15.25
N MET A 135 26.19 -3.74 -14.03
CA MET A 135 27.05 -3.51 -12.87
C MET A 135 28.18 -4.55 -12.81
N GLY A 136 29.33 -4.15 -12.26
CA GLY A 136 30.42 -5.11 -12.01
C GLY A 136 29.99 -6.20 -11.02
N LYS A 137 30.43 -7.45 -11.24
CA LYS A 137 30.06 -8.63 -10.41
C LYS A 137 30.14 -8.41 -8.90
N LYS A 138 31.12 -7.62 -8.44
CA LYS A 138 31.28 -7.29 -7.01
C LYS A 138 30.10 -6.46 -6.48
N GLN A 139 29.64 -5.45 -7.22
CA GLN A 139 28.50 -4.61 -6.85
C GLN A 139 27.19 -5.39 -6.91
N GLN A 140 27.04 -6.28 -7.90
CA GLN A 140 25.88 -7.18 -7.98
C GLN A 140 25.77 -8.03 -6.72
N LEU A 141 26.87 -8.64 -6.26
CA LEU A 141 26.90 -9.44 -5.03
C LEU A 141 26.63 -8.62 -3.77
N GLU A 142 27.18 -7.41 -3.67
CA GLU A 142 26.92 -6.52 -2.53
C GLU A 142 25.43 -6.19 -2.40
N ILE A 143 24.74 -5.92 -3.51
CA ILE A 143 23.29 -5.67 -3.53
C ILE A 143 22.48 -6.93 -3.23
N LEU A 144 22.88 -8.09 -3.77
CA LEU A 144 22.21 -9.36 -3.46
C LEU A 144 22.30 -9.71 -1.97
N LEU A 145 23.38 -9.32 -1.30
CA LEU A 145 23.57 -9.55 0.14
C LEU A 145 22.69 -8.66 1.02
N THR A 146 22.21 -7.52 0.52
CA THR A 146 21.25 -6.68 1.27
C THR A 146 19.81 -7.17 1.17
N LEU A 147 19.52 -8.07 0.22
CA LEU A 147 18.19 -8.68 0.05
C LEU A 147 17.95 -9.84 1.04
N PRO A 148 16.69 -10.04 1.46
CA PRO A 148 16.26 -11.25 2.17
C PRO A 148 16.54 -12.52 1.36
N LEU A 149 16.79 -13.65 2.04
CA LEU A 149 17.29 -14.89 1.43
C LEU A 149 16.45 -15.38 0.23
N ALA A 150 15.12 -15.33 0.33
CA ALA A 150 14.23 -15.76 -0.74
C ALA A 150 14.33 -14.86 -1.99
N ALA A 151 14.44 -13.54 -1.80
CA ALA A 151 14.61 -12.57 -2.88
C ALA A 151 16.01 -12.65 -3.49
N ARG A 152 17.04 -12.90 -2.67
CA ARG A 152 18.43 -13.07 -3.10
C ARG A 152 18.60 -14.18 -4.13
N ILE A 153 18.00 -15.35 -3.89
CA ILE A 153 18.13 -16.51 -4.79
C ILE A 153 17.42 -16.26 -6.12
N ALA A 154 16.20 -15.72 -6.06
CA ALA A 154 15.44 -15.36 -7.26
C ALA A 154 16.20 -14.34 -8.12
N GLU A 155 16.75 -13.31 -7.50
CA GLU A 155 17.46 -12.25 -8.20
C GLU A 155 18.83 -12.73 -8.74
N ALA A 156 19.57 -13.54 -7.98
CA ALA A 156 20.85 -14.13 -8.43
C ALA A 156 20.71 -15.02 -9.68
N ARG A 157 19.58 -15.71 -9.84
CA ARG A 157 19.27 -16.48 -11.07
C ARG A 157 19.01 -15.57 -12.26
N LYS A 158 18.30 -14.45 -12.06
CA LYS A 158 18.00 -13.50 -13.13
C LYS A 158 19.24 -12.79 -13.68
N VAL A 159 20.26 -12.58 -12.84
CA VAL A 159 21.56 -12.00 -13.26
C VAL A 159 22.60 -13.04 -13.70
N GLY A 160 22.27 -14.34 -13.69
CA GLY A 160 23.17 -15.41 -14.12
C GLY A 160 24.36 -15.67 -13.19
N ILE A 161 24.24 -15.33 -11.90
CA ILE A 161 25.28 -15.60 -10.88
C ILE A 161 25.13 -17.03 -10.30
N MET A 162 23.92 -17.59 -10.33
CA MET A 162 23.64 -18.98 -9.96
C MET A 162 22.72 -19.61 -11.01
N GLU A 163 22.99 -20.88 -11.35
CA GLU A 163 22.06 -21.75 -12.09
C GLU A 163 21.03 -22.39 -11.14
#